data_AF-A0AAE5FZG3-F1
#
_entry.id   AF-A0AAE5FZG3-F1
#
_cell.length_a   1.000
_cell.length_b   1.000
_cell.length_c   1.000
_cell.angle_alpha   90.00
_cell.angle_beta   90.00
_cell.angle_gamma   90.00
#
_symmetry.space_group_name_H-M   'P 1'
#
loop_
_entity.id
_entity.type
_entity.pdbx_description
1 polymer ?
#
loop_
_entity_poly.entity_id
_entity_poly.type
_entity_poly.pdbx_seq_one_letter_code
_entity_poly.pdbx_strand_id
1 'polypeptide(L)'
;MGTITAEHGTVKYVVKGATYFVKENFAPSVQVFKEALPSRRWRGIPETFFSNGPVEKLVSILGLGRCNMVSVRLASDMDLTPEEVEELKRLVGPTFYFSRSAYDYTPDKLPFDDPELAKGYQTALDILVRNWDDGEDNMALVGGVPVWFDFGVSLDPRCQNVYRFIMKLEEARRLGRVSTIVSYFMDYTRRRSQILKRAVQSLQSIQKSEIRSAVRISEVPMPAYFAEYISRGLDCLLEDIDIIRGAFLRENVEKREIHMTMHITP
;
A
#
# COMPACT_ATOMS: atom_id res chain seq x y z
N MET A 1 0.54 -29.83 5.96
CA MET A 1 -0.88 -29.48 5.91
C MET A 1 -1.10 -28.34 6.88
N GLY A 2 -1.67 -27.24 6.40
CA GLY A 2 -2.10 -26.12 7.23
C GLY A 2 -3.51 -26.35 7.77
N THR A 3 -3.96 -25.43 8.62
CA THR A 3 -5.31 -25.44 9.20
C THR A 3 -6.07 -24.25 8.64
N ILE A 4 -7.22 -24.51 8.03
CA ILE A 4 -8.14 -23.49 7.51
C ILE A 4 -9.25 -23.28 8.54
N THR A 5 -9.49 -22.03 8.95
CA THR A 5 -10.63 -21.65 9.79
C THR A 5 -11.38 -20.48 9.17
N ALA A 6 -12.71 -20.53 9.22
CA ALA A 6 -13.59 -19.48 8.71
C ALA A 6 -14.51 -18.98 9.82
N GLU A 7 -14.35 -17.72 10.22
CA GLU A 7 -15.09 -17.12 11.33
C GLU A 7 -15.47 -15.68 10.97
N HIS A 8 -16.74 -15.31 11.17
CA HIS A 8 -17.23 -13.93 10.98
C HIS A 8 -16.88 -13.31 9.62
N GLY A 9 -16.94 -14.09 8.54
CA GLY A 9 -16.60 -13.63 7.18
C GLY A 9 -15.10 -13.48 6.91
N THR A 10 -14.24 -13.91 7.84
CA THR A 10 -12.78 -13.92 7.68
C THR A 10 -12.27 -15.35 7.58
N VAL A 11 -11.44 -15.63 6.59
CA VAL A 11 -10.77 -16.93 6.42
C VAL A 11 -9.32 -16.81 6.87
N LYS A 12 -8.89 -17.71 7.76
CA LYS A 12 -7.52 -17.82 8.26
C LYS A 12 -6.91 -19.13 7.78
N TYR A 13 -5.63 -19.09 7.44
CA TYR A 13 -4.81 -20.25 7.13
C TYR A 13 -3.57 -20.25 8.04
N VAL A 14 -3.43 -21.30 8.85
CA VAL A 14 -2.32 -21.47 9.78
C VAL A 14 -1.37 -22.54 9.26
N VAL A 15 -0.11 -22.20 9.03
CA VAL A 15 0.89 -23.13 8.50
C VAL A 15 2.26 -22.80 9.08
N LYS A 16 3.01 -23.83 9.49
CA LYS A 16 4.40 -23.70 10.01
C LYS A 16 4.54 -22.62 11.11
N GLY A 17 3.54 -22.48 11.98
CA GLY A 17 3.53 -21.49 13.07
C GLY A 17 3.27 -20.05 12.65
N ALA A 18 2.80 -19.82 11.42
CA ALA A 18 2.36 -18.52 10.92
C ALA A 18 0.88 -18.56 10.55
N THR A 19 0.18 -17.49 10.87
CA THR A 19 -1.22 -17.21 10.58
C THR A 19 -1.30 -16.25 9.40
N TYR A 20 -2.14 -16.59 8.43
CA TYR A 20 -2.44 -15.76 7.29
C TYR A 20 -3.94 -15.51 7.21
N PHE A 21 -4.33 -14.27 6.92
CA PHE A 21 -5.65 -13.93 6.45
C PHE A 21 -5.72 -14.17 4.95
N VAL A 22 -6.70 -14.94 4.50
CA VAL A 22 -6.90 -15.28 3.10
C VAL A 22 -7.90 -14.31 2.50
N LYS A 23 -7.48 -13.60 1.46
CA LYS A 23 -8.26 -12.55 0.80
C LYS A 23 -8.53 -12.91 -0.65
N GLU A 24 -9.72 -12.59 -1.14
CA GLU A 24 -10.07 -12.77 -2.55
C GLU A 24 -9.27 -11.80 -3.43
N ASN A 25 -8.78 -12.28 -4.57
CA ASN A 25 -8.27 -11.41 -5.62
C ASN A 25 -9.45 -10.79 -6.36
N PHE A 26 -9.64 -9.47 -6.23
CA PHE A 26 -10.61 -8.78 -7.07
C PHE A 26 -10.06 -8.64 -8.49
N ALA A 27 -10.90 -8.92 -9.48
CA ALA A 27 -10.58 -8.59 -10.86
C ALA A 27 -10.38 -7.06 -10.96
N PRO A 28 -9.33 -6.59 -11.68
CA PRO A 28 -9.12 -5.16 -11.86
C PRO A 28 -10.40 -4.49 -12.38
N SER A 29 -10.79 -3.34 -11.82
CA SER A 29 -12.02 -2.68 -12.27
C SER A 29 -11.80 -2.05 -13.66
N VAL A 30 -12.24 -2.81 -14.66
CA VAL A 30 -12.60 -2.50 -16.06
C VAL A 30 -11.58 -2.77 -17.19
N GLN A 31 -12.05 -3.67 -18.07
CA GLN A 31 -11.71 -4.00 -19.47
C GLN A 31 -10.46 -3.34 -20.06
N VAL A 32 -9.37 -4.11 -20.12
CA VAL A 32 -8.38 -3.94 -21.18
C VAL A 32 -9.08 -4.30 -22.49
N PHE A 33 -9.39 -3.30 -23.34
CA PHE A 33 -9.76 -3.57 -24.73
C PHE A 33 -8.66 -4.45 -25.33
N LYS A 34 -9.02 -5.70 -25.68
CA LYS A 34 -8.13 -6.73 -26.23
C LYS A 34 -7.64 -6.43 -27.65
N GLU A 35 -7.79 -5.19 -28.12
CA GLU A 35 -7.42 -4.80 -29.48
C GLU A 35 -6.27 -3.79 -29.44
N ALA A 36 -5.09 -4.32 -29.76
CA ALA A 36 -3.98 -3.65 -30.44
C ALA A 36 -3.61 -2.24 -29.96
N LEU A 37 -2.57 -2.14 -29.12
CA LEU A 37 -1.72 -0.96 -29.12
C LEU A 37 -0.31 -1.32 -29.63
N PRO A 38 0.11 -0.80 -30.80
CA PRO A 38 1.49 -0.90 -31.24
C PRO A 38 2.40 -0.13 -30.28
N SER A 39 3.56 -0.71 -30.02
CA SER A 39 4.60 -0.32 -29.07
C SER A 39 5.30 1.04 -29.30
N ARG A 40 4.62 2.04 -29.87
CA ARG A 40 5.24 3.34 -30.20
C ARG A 40 4.54 4.60 -29.70
N ARG A 41 3.44 4.51 -28.95
CA ARG A 41 2.86 5.68 -28.27
C ARG A 41 2.32 5.29 -26.90
N TRP A 42 3.06 5.64 -25.84
CA TRP A 42 2.56 5.69 -24.47
C TRP A 42 1.56 6.86 -24.32
N ARG A 43 0.40 6.77 -24.98
CA ARG A 43 -0.81 7.56 -24.67
C ARG A 43 -1.94 6.57 -24.40
N GLY A 44 -2.33 6.45 -23.14
CA GLY A 44 -3.32 5.48 -22.69
C GLY A 44 -2.78 4.62 -21.57
N ILE A 45 -2.51 5.22 -20.41
CA ILE A 45 -2.47 4.44 -19.16
C ILE A 45 -3.89 3.88 -19.02
N PRO A 46 -4.10 2.56 -18.93
CA PRO A 46 -5.42 2.03 -18.64
C PRO A 46 -5.92 2.69 -17.35
N GLU A 47 -7.12 3.28 -17.34
CA GLU A 47 -7.81 3.69 -16.11
C GLU A 47 -8.31 2.48 -15.31
N THR A 48 -7.52 1.41 -15.31
CA THR A 48 -7.81 0.14 -14.68
C THR A 48 -7.20 0.19 -13.29
N PHE A 49 -8.03 0.07 -12.27
CA PHE A 49 -7.58 -0.07 -10.89
C PHE A 49 -7.14 -1.52 -10.66
N PHE A 50 -5.90 -1.72 -10.25
CA PHE A 50 -5.34 -3.04 -9.93
C PHE A 50 -5.34 -3.23 -8.42
N SER A 51 -6.44 -3.76 -7.87
CA SER A 51 -6.52 -4.13 -6.46
C SER A 51 -6.58 -5.63 -6.31
N ASN A 52 -5.41 -6.25 -6.09
CA ASN A 52 -5.28 -7.69 -5.94
C ASN A 52 -3.99 -8.07 -5.21
N GLY A 53 -3.88 -9.35 -4.86
CA GLY A 53 -2.75 -9.94 -4.17
C GLY A 53 -1.39 -9.68 -4.82
N PRO A 54 -1.23 -9.73 -6.15
CA PRO A 54 0.02 -9.34 -6.80
C PRO A 54 0.49 -7.92 -6.49
N VAL A 55 -0.43 -6.95 -6.46
CA VAL A 55 -0.10 -5.55 -6.13
C VAL A 55 0.30 -5.43 -4.66
N GLU A 56 -0.44 -6.03 -3.74
CA GLU A 56 -0.06 -6.04 -2.32
C GLU A 56 1.26 -6.75 -2.06
N LYS A 57 1.53 -7.87 -2.76
CA LYS A 57 2.82 -8.56 -2.71
C LYS A 57 3.95 -7.66 -3.17
N LEU A 58 3.76 -6.91 -4.27
CA LEU A 58 4.76 -5.95 -4.74
C LEU A 58 5.07 -4.88 -3.69
N VAL A 59 4.05 -4.27 -3.08
CA VAL A 59 4.24 -3.27 -2.01
C VAL A 59 4.96 -3.90 -0.81
N SER A 60 4.57 -5.11 -0.40
CA SER A 60 5.21 -5.82 0.72
C SER A 60 6.69 -6.12 0.47
N ILE A 61 7.08 -6.40 -0.78
CA ILE A 61 8.48 -6.62 -1.17
C ILE A 61 9.27 -5.30 -1.14
N LEU A 62 8.69 -4.20 -1.62
CA LEU A 62 9.35 -2.88 -1.59
C LEU A 62 9.60 -2.39 -0.16
N GLY A 63 8.63 -2.63 0.74
CA GLY A 63 8.75 -2.28 2.16
C GLY A 63 9.57 -3.27 2.99
N LEU A 64 9.97 -4.43 2.45
CA LEU A 64 10.72 -5.44 3.18
C LEU A 64 12.04 -4.86 3.72
N GLY A 65 12.22 -4.93 5.04
CA GLY A 65 13.39 -4.37 5.74
C GLY A 65 13.42 -2.84 5.82
N ARG A 66 12.41 -2.16 5.27
CA ARG A 66 12.30 -0.69 5.21
C ARG A 66 11.07 -0.14 5.91
N CYS A 67 10.05 -0.96 6.15
CA CYS A 67 8.79 -0.56 6.79
C CYS A 67 8.26 -1.71 7.66
N ASN A 68 7.54 -1.35 8.71
CA ASN A 68 6.87 -2.32 9.58
C ASN A 68 5.58 -2.77 8.91
N MET A 69 5.63 -3.82 8.10
CA MET A 69 4.46 -4.29 7.37
C MET A 69 4.39 -5.80 7.27
N VAL A 70 3.18 -6.29 7.06
CA VAL A 70 2.94 -7.72 6.92
C VAL A 70 3.44 -8.23 5.56
N SER A 71 3.96 -9.46 5.55
CA SER A 71 4.32 -10.13 4.31
C SER A 71 3.06 -10.60 3.58
N VAL A 72 3.03 -10.43 2.27
CA VAL A 72 1.96 -10.94 1.41
C VAL A 72 2.50 -12.05 0.51
N ARG A 73 1.73 -13.13 0.37
CA ARG A 73 2.05 -14.31 -0.43
C ARG A 73 0.90 -14.65 -1.38
N LEU A 74 1.23 -15.11 -2.57
CA LEU A 74 0.26 -15.68 -3.51
C LEU A 74 0.05 -17.16 -3.18
N ALA A 75 -1.04 -17.73 -3.70
CA ALA A 75 -1.29 -19.15 -3.56
C ALA A 75 -0.14 -20.02 -4.12
N SER A 76 0.56 -19.55 -5.16
CA SER A 76 1.76 -20.18 -5.73
C SER A 76 2.93 -20.29 -4.74
N ASP A 77 2.97 -19.48 -3.68
CA ASP A 77 4.07 -19.45 -2.69
C ASP A 77 3.79 -20.27 -1.42
N MET A 78 2.63 -20.92 -1.33
CA MET A 78 2.11 -21.49 -0.08
C MET A 78 2.17 -23.02 0.02
N ASP A 79 2.67 -23.71 -1.00
CA ASP A 79 2.76 -25.19 -1.06
C ASP A 79 1.43 -25.90 -0.71
N LEU A 80 0.30 -25.34 -1.16
CA LEU A 80 -1.04 -25.84 -0.81
C LEU A 80 -1.31 -27.22 -1.42
N THR A 81 -1.96 -28.10 -0.67
CA THR A 81 -2.49 -29.35 -1.25
C THR A 81 -3.71 -29.08 -2.12
N PRO A 82 -4.05 -29.98 -3.07
CA PRO A 82 -5.27 -29.84 -3.87
C PRO A 82 -6.54 -29.65 -3.04
N GLU A 83 -6.66 -30.35 -1.91
CA GLU A 83 -7.79 -30.25 -1.00
C GLU A 83 -7.86 -28.88 -0.32
N GLU A 84 -6.72 -28.33 0.11
CA GLU A 84 -6.64 -26.98 0.67
C GLU A 84 -7.02 -25.92 -0.37
N VAL A 85 -6.59 -26.09 -1.62
CA VAL A 85 -6.94 -25.19 -2.73
C VAL A 85 -8.44 -25.19 -2.97
N GLU A 86 -9.08 -26.36 -3.07
CA GLU A 86 -10.53 -26.44 -3.33
C GLU A 86 -11.35 -25.89 -2.16
N GLU A 87 -10.92 -26.14 -0.92
CA GLU A 87 -11.58 -25.57 0.26
C GLU A 87 -11.46 -24.05 0.31
N LEU A 88 -10.27 -23.48 0.06
CA LEU A 88 -10.08 -22.04 0.02
C LEU A 88 -10.85 -21.39 -1.13
N LYS A 89 -10.94 -22.05 -2.29
CA LYS A 89 -11.79 -21.56 -3.40
C LYS A 89 -13.26 -21.48 -3.00
N ARG A 90 -13.75 -22.48 -2.26
CA ARG A 90 -15.13 -22.53 -1.77
C ARG A 90 -15.41 -21.44 -0.74
N LEU A 91 -14.46 -21.16 0.14
CA LEU A 91 -14.64 -20.21 1.25
C LEU A 91 -14.38 -18.75 0.85
N VAL A 92 -13.43 -18.50 -0.04
CA VAL A 92 -12.92 -17.15 -0.35
C VAL A 92 -13.31 -16.69 -1.75
N GLY A 93 -13.17 -17.56 -2.75
CA GLY A 93 -13.35 -17.21 -4.16
C GLY A 93 -12.33 -17.91 -5.07
N PRO A 94 -12.52 -17.84 -6.39
CA PRO A 94 -11.76 -18.64 -7.36
C PRO A 94 -10.26 -18.34 -7.37
N THR A 95 -9.87 -17.15 -6.93
CA THR A 95 -8.49 -16.69 -6.85
C THR A 95 -8.30 -15.93 -5.54
N PHE A 96 -7.23 -16.22 -4.81
CA PHE A 96 -6.97 -15.65 -3.49
C PHE A 96 -5.47 -15.46 -3.23
N TYR A 97 -5.17 -14.72 -2.17
CA TYR A 97 -3.82 -14.48 -1.67
C TYR A 97 -3.82 -14.41 -0.13
N PHE A 98 -2.62 -14.37 0.45
CA PHE A 98 -2.40 -14.54 1.88
C PHE A 98 -1.69 -13.32 2.43
N SER A 99 -2.34 -12.61 3.35
CA SER A 99 -1.74 -11.52 4.12
C SER A 99 -1.38 -12.05 5.50
N ARG A 100 -0.12 -11.93 5.92
CA ARG A 100 0.30 -12.44 7.24
C ARG A 100 -0.39 -11.67 8.35
N SER A 101 -0.78 -12.36 9.42
CA SER A 101 -1.30 -11.73 10.62
C SER A 101 -0.26 -10.80 11.24
N ALA A 102 -0.62 -9.53 11.45
CA ALA A 102 0.24 -8.58 12.16
C ALA A 102 0.54 -9.03 13.60
N TYR A 103 -0.38 -9.78 14.22
CA TYR A 103 -0.22 -10.30 15.58
C TYR A 103 0.82 -11.43 15.72
N ASP A 104 1.30 -12.00 14.60
CA ASP A 104 2.40 -12.96 14.62
C ASP A 104 3.78 -12.29 14.73
N TYR A 105 3.83 -10.97 14.53
CA TYR A 105 5.07 -10.21 14.64
C TYR A 105 5.37 -9.90 16.10
N THR A 106 6.65 -9.75 16.39
CA THR A 106 7.17 -9.29 17.68
C THR A 106 8.09 -8.10 17.44
N PRO A 107 8.24 -7.16 18.38
CA PRO A 107 9.02 -5.94 18.15
C PRO A 107 10.46 -6.18 17.66
N ASP A 108 11.11 -7.27 18.11
CA ASP A 108 12.45 -7.70 17.69
C ASP A 108 12.54 -8.15 16.22
N LYS A 109 11.40 -8.41 15.57
CA LYS A 109 11.31 -8.82 14.16
C LYS A 109 10.91 -7.67 13.24
N LEU A 110 10.63 -6.49 13.78
CA LEU A 110 10.23 -5.32 13.00
C LEU A 110 11.45 -4.50 12.59
N PRO A 111 11.46 -3.90 11.38
CA PRO A 111 12.53 -3.00 10.96
C PRO A 111 12.76 -1.80 11.89
N PHE A 112 11.69 -1.30 12.55
CA PHE A 112 11.77 -0.22 13.52
C PHE A 112 11.04 -0.58 14.80
N ASP A 113 11.65 -0.21 15.93
CA ASP A 113 11.11 -0.27 17.29
C ASP A 113 10.57 1.09 17.77
N ASP A 114 11.03 2.22 17.21
CA ASP A 114 10.47 3.56 17.45
C ASP A 114 9.23 3.81 16.58
N PRO A 115 8.04 4.07 17.19
CA PRO A 115 6.80 4.28 16.46
C PRO A 115 6.83 5.47 15.48
N GLU A 116 7.59 6.52 15.79
CA GLU A 116 7.68 7.72 14.96
C GLU A 116 8.56 7.48 13.72
N LEU A 117 9.63 6.68 13.85
CA LEU A 117 10.41 6.17 12.73
C LEU A 117 9.55 5.26 11.85
N ALA A 118 8.83 4.30 12.44
CA ALA A 118 7.95 3.40 11.71
C ALA A 118 6.92 4.18 10.87
N LYS A 119 6.25 5.16 11.48
CA LYS A 119 5.29 6.05 10.78
C LYS A 119 5.95 6.83 9.66
N GLY A 120 7.11 7.45 9.88
CA GLY A 120 7.75 8.26 8.84
C GLY A 120 8.23 7.45 7.64
N TYR A 121 8.74 6.24 7.86
CA TYR A 121 9.12 5.35 6.76
C TYR A 121 7.90 4.83 6.00
N GLN A 122 6.85 4.46 6.73
CA GLN A 122 5.59 4.07 6.12
C GLN A 122 4.97 5.20 5.30
N THR A 123 4.92 6.44 5.82
CA THR A 123 4.43 7.61 5.08
C THR A 123 5.19 7.82 3.77
N ALA A 124 6.53 7.68 3.77
CA ALA A 124 7.30 7.81 2.54
C ALA A 124 6.98 6.68 1.53
N LEU A 125 6.78 5.45 2.00
CA LEU A 125 6.40 4.34 1.15
C LEU A 125 4.98 4.51 0.60
N ASP A 126 4.00 4.89 1.42
CA ASP A 126 2.61 5.11 1.00
C ASP A 126 2.53 6.23 -0.05
N ILE A 127 3.37 7.26 0.05
CA ILE A 127 3.48 8.29 -1.00
C ILE A 127 4.10 7.71 -2.28
N LEU A 128 5.16 6.90 -2.18
CA LEU A 128 5.79 6.25 -3.33
C LEU A 128 4.78 5.37 -4.08
N VAL A 129 4.00 4.58 -3.34
CA VAL A 129 3.03 3.64 -3.92
C VAL A 129 1.63 4.25 -4.07
N ARG A 130 1.43 5.53 -3.73
CA ARG A 130 0.13 6.22 -3.79
C ARG A 130 -1.00 5.48 -3.05
N ASN A 131 -0.68 4.94 -1.87
CA ASN A 131 -1.65 4.30 -1.00
C ASN A 131 -2.52 5.38 -0.32
N TRP A 132 -3.79 5.48 -0.72
CA TRP A 132 -4.72 6.49 -0.20
C TRP A 132 -5.63 5.96 0.91
N ASP A 133 -5.56 4.65 1.20
CA ASP A 133 -6.30 3.99 2.29
C ASP A 133 -5.32 3.60 3.41
N ASP A 134 -4.48 4.56 3.82
CA ASP A 134 -3.37 4.38 4.77
C ASP A 134 -3.78 4.58 6.24
N GLY A 135 -5.06 4.33 6.53
CA GLY A 135 -5.67 4.64 7.83
C GLY A 135 -5.40 3.63 8.94
N GLU A 136 -5.89 3.95 10.13
CA GLU A 136 -5.71 3.12 11.33
C GLU A 136 -6.38 1.74 11.23
N ASP A 137 -7.43 1.61 10.41
CA ASP A 137 -8.08 0.32 10.13
C ASP A 137 -7.15 -0.68 9.43
N ASN A 138 -6.13 -0.17 8.74
CA ASN A 138 -5.13 -0.94 7.99
C ASN A 138 -3.79 -1.03 8.78
N MET A 139 -3.86 -0.91 10.11
CA MET A 139 -2.72 -0.90 11.01
C MET A 139 -3.03 -1.67 12.31
N ALA A 140 -2.06 -2.42 12.82
CA ALA A 140 -2.10 -3.01 14.16
C ALA A 140 -0.92 -2.51 15.00
N LEU A 141 -1.09 -2.48 16.32
CA LEU A 141 -0.03 -2.15 17.26
C LEU A 141 0.58 -3.44 17.84
N VAL A 142 1.87 -3.64 17.59
CA VAL A 142 2.67 -4.75 18.13
C VAL A 142 3.66 -4.17 19.13
N GLY A 143 3.43 -4.37 20.42
CA GLY A 143 4.27 -3.79 21.48
C GLY A 143 4.31 -2.25 21.45
N GLY A 144 3.23 -1.60 21.01
CA GLY A 144 3.14 -0.15 20.87
C GLY A 144 3.71 0.41 19.56
N VAL A 145 4.26 -0.45 18.69
CA VAL A 145 4.82 -0.07 17.39
C VAL A 145 3.84 -0.44 16.27
N PRO A 146 3.54 0.46 15.33
CA PRO A 146 2.60 0.19 14.26
C PRO A 146 3.16 -0.78 13.22
N VAL A 147 2.28 -1.65 12.73
CA VAL A 147 2.50 -2.61 11.63
C VAL A 147 1.34 -2.49 10.64
N TRP A 148 1.64 -2.18 9.37
CA TRP A 148 0.63 -1.96 8.34
C TRP A 148 0.35 -3.22 7.50
N PHE A 149 -0.89 -3.30 7.02
CA PHE A 149 -1.39 -4.35 6.15
C PHE A 149 -2.46 -3.77 5.22
N ASP A 150 -2.96 -4.58 4.28
CA ASP A 150 -4.00 -4.15 3.32
C ASP A 150 -3.56 -3.01 2.41
N PHE A 151 -2.69 -3.33 1.46
CA PHE A 151 -2.19 -2.37 0.47
C PHE A 151 -2.99 -2.40 -0.82
N GLY A 152 -4.21 -2.94 -0.79
CA GLY A 152 -5.01 -3.26 -1.97
C GLY A 152 -5.29 -2.06 -2.87
N VAL A 153 -5.23 -0.83 -2.36
CA VAL A 153 -5.47 0.39 -3.14
C VAL A 153 -4.20 1.07 -3.65
N SER A 154 -3.03 0.48 -3.40
CA SER A 154 -1.73 0.98 -3.82
C SER A 154 -1.50 0.80 -5.32
N LEU A 155 -0.54 1.57 -5.85
CA LEU A 155 -0.09 1.57 -7.25
C LEU A 155 -1.25 1.80 -8.24
N ASP A 156 -2.29 2.52 -7.79
CA ASP A 156 -3.41 2.92 -8.62
C ASP A 156 -2.94 3.86 -9.74
N PRO A 157 -3.10 3.48 -11.02
CA PRO A 157 -2.72 4.32 -12.15
C PRO A 157 -3.37 5.70 -12.14
N ARG A 158 -4.59 5.81 -11.59
CA ARG A 158 -5.35 7.05 -11.49
C ARG A 158 -4.72 8.03 -10.50
N CYS A 159 -4.01 7.51 -9.51
CA CYS A 159 -3.33 8.26 -8.45
C CYS A 159 -1.84 8.49 -8.73
N GLN A 160 -1.30 8.01 -9.85
CA GLN A 160 0.13 8.18 -10.17
C GLN A 160 0.54 9.66 -10.14
N ASN A 161 -0.33 10.54 -10.67
CA ASN A 161 -0.17 11.98 -10.53
C ASN A 161 -0.41 12.43 -9.08
N VAL A 162 0.58 13.11 -8.49
CA VAL A 162 0.55 13.53 -7.07
C VAL A 162 -0.65 14.41 -6.72
N TYR A 163 -1.14 15.26 -7.63
CA TYR A 163 -2.31 16.09 -7.36
C TYR A 163 -3.59 15.27 -7.31
N ARG A 164 -3.73 14.26 -8.18
CA ARG A 164 -4.86 13.31 -8.10
C ARG A 164 -4.83 12.50 -6.82
N PHE A 165 -3.64 12.10 -6.38
CA PHE A 165 -3.46 11.43 -5.09
C PHE A 165 -3.87 12.33 -3.91
N ILE A 166 -3.47 13.61 -3.90
CA ILE A 166 -3.91 14.59 -2.90
C ILE A 166 -5.44 14.73 -2.89
N MET A 167 -6.08 14.79 -4.06
CA MET A 167 -7.55 14.84 -4.14
C MET A 167 -8.19 13.60 -3.52
N LYS A 168 -7.60 12.41 -3.71
CA LYS A 168 -8.09 11.16 -3.11
C LYS A 168 -7.92 11.15 -1.58
N LEU A 169 -6.79 11.63 -1.07
CA LEU A 169 -6.58 11.78 0.38
C LEU A 169 -7.58 12.77 1.00
N GLU A 170 -7.87 13.90 0.34
CA GLU A 170 -8.89 14.85 0.80
C GLU A 170 -10.31 14.28 0.72
N GLU A 171 -10.63 13.50 -0.31
CA GLU A 171 -11.92 12.80 -0.42
C GLU A 171 -12.10 11.81 0.74
N ALA A 172 -11.11 10.97 1.01
CA ALA A 172 -11.12 10.04 2.13
C ALA A 172 -11.31 10.77 3.47
N ARG A 173 -10.59 11.88 3.67
CA ARG A 173 -10.70 12.73 4.86
C ARG A 173 -12.09 13.33 5.04
N ARG A 174 -12.71 13.82 3.96
CA ARG A 174 -14.08 14.36 3.98
C ARG A 174 -15.14 13.30 4.31
N LEU A 175 -14.86 12.04 3.97
CA LEU A 175 -15.69 10.89 4.35
C LEU A 175 -15.41 10.42 5.79
N GLY A 176 -14.59 11.14 6.55
CA GLY A 176 -14.27 10.82 7.95
C GLY A 176 -13.19 9.75 8.12
N ARG A 177 -12.50 9.33 7.05
CA ARG A 177 -11.39 8.38 7.16
C ARG A 177 -10.15 9.08 7.70
N VAL A 178 -9.47 8.44 8.64
CA VAL A 178 -8.19 8.89 9.18
C VAL A 178 -7.09 8.44 8.22
N SER A 179 -6.25 9.37 7.76
CA SER A 179 -5.06 9.06 6.95
C SER A 179 -3.79 9.30 7.75
N THR A 180 -2.87 8.33 7.72
CA THR A 180 -1.57 8.44 8.38
C THR A 180 -0.74 9.54 7.74
N ILE A 181 -0.72 9.64 6.40
CA ILE A 181 -0.04 10.68 5.62
C ILE A 181 -0.53 12.06 6.04
N VAL A 182 -1.86 12.27 6.05
CA VAL A 182 -2.44 13.57 6.41
C VAL A 182 -2.07 13.93 7.84
N SER A 183 -2.29 13.02 8.79
CA SER A 183 -1.92 13.23 10.21
C SER A 183 -0.43 13.48 10.40
N TYR A 184 0.42 12.83 9.59
CA TYR A 184 1.87 13.01 9.64
C TYR A 184 2.29 14.43 9.26
N PHE A 185 1.65 15.03 8.25
CA PHE A 185 1.94 16.40 7.81
C PHE A 185 1.18 17.49 8.58
N MET A 186 0.03 17.18 9.19
CA MET A 186 -0.65 18.12 10.08
C MET A 186 0.16 18.40 11.35
N ASP A 187 0.87 17.41 11.90
CA ASP A 187 1.79 17.61 13.04
C ASP A 187 3.27 17.61 12.60
N TYR A 188 3.56 18.23 11.45
CA TYR A 188 4.91 18.24 10.90
C TYR A 188 5.91 18.99 11.80
N THR A 189 7.01 18.31 12.15
CA THR A 189 8.08 18.87 12.99
C THR A 189 9.45 18.73 12.34
N ARG A 190 10.46 19.38 12.91
CA ARG A 190 11.86 19.19 12.50
C ARG A 190 12.31 17.72 12.62
N ARG A 191 11.86 17.01 13.66
CA ARG A 191 12.14 15.57 13.83
C ARG A 191 11.54 14.78 12.66
N ARG A 192 10.26 14.97 12.35
CA ARG A 192 9.58 14.32 11.20
C ARG A 192 10.27 14.61 9.87
N SER A 193 10.74 15.84 9.67
CA SER A 193 11.54 16.20 8.48
C SER A 193 12.82 15.36 8.36
N GLN A 194 13.55 15.16 9.46
CA GLN A 194 14.76 14.33 9.47
C GLN A 194 14.45 12.84 9.27
N ILE A 195 13.31 12.36 9.76
CA ILE A 195 12.85 10.99 9.54
C ILE A 195 12.52 10.77 8.05
N LEU A 196 11.70 11.64 7.45
CA LEU A 196 11.36 11.56 6.03
C LEU A 196 12.59 11.63 5.13
N LYS A 197 13.56 12.51 5.42
CA LYS A 197 14.82 12.56 4.64
C LYS A 197 15.55 11.21 4.62
N ARG A 198 15.60 10.52 5.77
CA ARG A 198 16.22 9.19 5.87
C ARG A 198 15.39 8.11 5.17
N ALA A 199 14.06 8.17 5.29
CA ALA A 199 13.15 7.28 4.60
C ALA A 199 13.26 7.40 3.08
N VAL A 200 13.28 8.63 2.56
CA VAL A 200 13.48 8.93 1.13
C VAL A 200 14.81 8.39 0.65
N GLN A 201 15.91 8.64 1.37
CA GLN A 201 17.23 8.10 1.03
C GLN A 201 17.22 6.56 0.98
N SER A 202 16.57 5.91 1.95
CA SER A 202 16.43 4.45 1.98
C SER A 202 15.65 3.92 0.77
N LEU A 203 14.53 4.54 0.43
CA LEU A 203 13.71 4.14 -0.73
C LEU A 203 14.42 4.42 -2.05
N GLN A 204 15.02 5.60 -2.21
CA GLN A 204 15.78 5.97 -3.42
C GLN A 204 17.04 5.12 -3.63
N SER A 205 17.50 4.39 -2.60
CA SER A 205 18.59 3.41 -2.73
C SER A 205 18.17 2.11 -3.43
N ILE A 206 16.85 1.87 -3.59
CA ILE A 206 16.30 0.69 -4.30
C ILE A 206 16.82 0.69 -5.73
N GLN A 207 17.55 -0.37 -6.08
CA GLN A 207 18.20 -0.49 -7.38
C GLN A 207 17.22 -0.98 -8.46
N LYS A 208 17.49 -0.65 -9.73
CA LYS A 208 16.70 -1.16 -10.87
C LYS A 208 16.65 -2.70 -10.93
N SER A 209 17.69 -3.39 -10.47
CA SER A 209 17.71 -4.85 -10.33
C SER A 209 16.74 -5.36 -9.27
N GLU A 210 16.61 -4.64 -8.16
CA GLU A 210 15.66 -4.93 -7.08
C GLU A 210 14.22 -4.74 -7.57
N ILE A 211 13.92 -3.61 -8.24
CA ILE A 211 12.60 -3.36 -8.84
C ILE A 211 12.22 -4.48 -9.82
N ARG A 212 13.12 -4.85 -10.75
CA ARG A 212 12.87 -5.95 -11.70
C ARG A 212 12.60 -7.28 -11.00
N SER A 213 13.31 -7.55 -9.91
CA SER A 213 13.12 -8.77 -9.13
C SER A 213 11.78 -8.74 -8.39
N ALA A 214 11.44 -7.62 -7.74
CA ALA A 214 10.21 -7.43 -7.00
C ALA A 214 8.98 -7.62 -7.90
N VAL A 215 8.96 -6.96 -9.05
CA VAL A 215 7.87 -7.06 -10.03
C VAL A 215 7.72 -8.49 -10.59
N ARG A 216 8.85 -9.19 -10.82
CA ARG A 216 8.80 -10.58 -11.29
C ARG A 216 8.24 -11.51 -10.21
N ILE A 217 8.69 -11.36 -8.97
CA ILE A 217 8.28 -12.20 -7.83
C ILE A 217 6.83 -11.92 -7.44
N SER A 218 6.36 -10.69 -7.60
CA SER A 218 4.99 -10.30 -7.24
C SER A 218 3.93 -10.78 -8.23
N GLU A 219 4.33 -11.23 -9.42
CA GLU A 219 3.43 -11.70 -10.48
C GLU A 219 2.36 -10.65 -10.89
N VAL A 220 2.70 -9.36 -10.79
CA VAL A 220 1.76 -8.28 -11.18
C VAL A 220 1.43 -8.31 -12.67
N PRO A 221 0.20 -7.94 -13.05
CA PRO A 221 -0.14 -7.77 -14.46
C PRO A 221 0.71 -6.64 -15.06
N MET A 222 1.17 -6.76 -16.30
CA MET A 222 2.03 -5.75 -16.95
C MET A 222 3.29 -5.34 -16.14
N PRO A 223 4.24 -6.27 -15.91
CA PRO A 223 5.48 -6.00 -15.18
C PRO A 223 6.22 -4.70 -15.57
N ALA A 224 6.31 -4.41 -16.86
CA ALA A 224 7.00 -3.21 -17.35
C ALA A 224 6.35 -1.91 -16.85
N TYR A 225 5.02 -1.87 -16.76
CA TYR A 225 4.28 -0.72 -16.26
C TYR A 225 4.60 -0.46 -14.78
N PHE A 226 4.47 -1.48 -13.93
CA PHE A 226 4.75 -1.34 -12.50
C PHE A 226 6.22 -1.03 -12.21
N ALA A 227 7.15 -1.61 -12.97
CA ALA A 227 8.57 -1.28 -12.85
C ALA A 227 8.83 0.21 -13.18
N GLU A 228 8.20 0.74 -14.22
CA GLU A 228 8.29 2.16 -14.59
C GLU A 228 7.61 3.07 -13.57
N TYR A 229 6.43 2.67 -13.07
CA TYR A 229 5.71 3.39 -12.01
C TYR A 229 6.61 3.61 -10.81
N ILE A 230 7.20 2.53 -10.29
CA ILE A 230 8.07 2.57 -9.11
C ILE A 230 9.33 3.38 -9.41
N SER A 231 9.98 3.13 -10.55
CA SER A 231 11.22 3.85 -10.91
C SER A 231 11.00 5.36 -10.98
N ARG A 232 9.92 5.82 -11.62
CA ARG A 232 9.58 7.26 -11.67
C ARG A 232 9.20 7.81 -10.31
N GLY A 233 8.44 7.03 -9.53
CA GLY A 233 8.06 7.40 -8.17
C GLY A 233 9.29 7.62 -7.28
N LEU A 234 10.33 6.77 -7.39
CA LEU A 234 11.58 6.93 -6.67
C LEU A 234 12.34 8.20 -7.09
N ASP A 235 12.42 8.48 -8.39
CA ASP A 235 13.08 9.68 -8.92
C ASP A 235 12.41 10.98 -8.40
N CYS A 236 11.09 10.97 -8.26
CA CYS A 236 10.29 12.14 -7.85
C CYS A 236 9.90 12.17 -6.36
N LEU A 237 10.27 11.15 -5.56
CA LEU A 237 9.69 10.95 -4.22
C LEU A 237 9.86 12.15 -3.29
N LEU A 238 11.02 12.80 -3.31
CA LEU A 238 11.29 13.98 -2.49
C LEU A 238 10.38 15.16 -2.87
N GLU A 239 10.22 15.39 -4.18
CA GLU A 239 9.36 16.45 -4.71
C GLU A 239 7.89 16.16 -4.35
N ASP A 240 7.43 14.93 -4.53
CA ASP A 240 6.08 14.52 -4.15
C ASP A 240 5.79 14.75 -2.66
N ILE A 241 6.74 14.39 -1.78
CA ILE A 241 6.64 14.64 -0.34
C ILE A 241 6.53 16.14 -0.05
N ASP A 242 7.31 16.98 -0.73
CA ASP A 242 7.25 18.43 -0.54
C ASP A 242 5.91 19.02 -1.02
N ILE A 243 5.36 18.53 -2.13
CA ILE A 243 4.03 18.91 -2.65
C ILE A 243 2.93 18.50 -1.66
N ILE A 244 2.94 17.25 -1.19
CA ILE A 244 1.95 16.72 -0.23
C ILE A 244 2.06 17.44 1.10
N ARG A 245 3.28 17.72 1.59
CA ARG A 245 3.48 18.56 2.78
C ARG A 245 2.80 19.91 2.58
N GLY A 246 3.07 20.59 1.45
CA GLY A 246 2.44 21.87 1.13
C GLY A 246 0.90 21.81 1.16
N ALA A 247 0.32 20.70 0.71
CA ALA A 247 -1.12 20.49 0.77
C ALA A 247 -1.65 20.32 2.21
N PHE A 248 -0.98 19.54 3.06
CA PHE A 248 -1.51 19.08 4.35
C PHE A 248 -0.87 19.69 5.61
N LEU A 249 -0.05 20.74 5.47
CA LEU A 249 0.29 21.58 6.62
C LEU A 249 -0.98 22.05 7.33
N ARG A 250 -1.03 21.92 8.65
CA ARG A 250 -2.20 22.24 9.49
C ARG A 250 -2.84 23.58 9.13
N GLU A 251 -2.05 24.64 9.00
CA GLU A 251 -2.54 25.97 8.62
C GLU A 251 -3.28 25.98 7.28
N ASN A 252 -2.84 25.17 6.31
CA ASN A 252 -3.47 25.08 4.99
C ASN A 252 -4.75 24.25 5.03
N VAL A 253 -4.80 23.24 5.90
CA VAL A 253 -6.00 22.43 6.14
C VAL A 253 -7.08 23.27 6.83
N GLU A 254 -6.73 23.94 7.93
CA GLU A 254 -7.64 24.79 8.72
C GLU A 254 -8.18 25.97 7.89
N LYS A 255 -7.35 26.64 7.08
CA LYS A 255 -7.79 27.71 6.16
C LYS A 255 -8.86 27.22 5.18
N ARG A 256 -8.73 26.01 4.63
CA ARG A 256 -9.71 25.44 3.69
C ARG A 256 -11.04 25.12 4.39
N GLU A 257 -10.99 24.62 5.62
CA GLU A 257 -12.19 24.33 6.42
C GLU A 257 -12.97 25.59 6.79
N ILE A 258 -12.25 26.67 7.16
CA ILE A 258 -12.84 27.99 7.44
C ILE A 258 -13.49 28.60 6.18
N HIS A 259 -12.85 28.48 5.02
CA HIS A 259 -13.42 28.97 3.77
C HIS A 259 -14.66 28.19 3.34
N MET A 260 -14.69 26.87 3.58
CA MET A 260 -15.85 26.03 3.29
C MET A 260 -17.04 26.32 4.20
N THR A 261 -16.84 26.59 5.49
CA THR A 261 -17.93 26.97 6.41
C THR A 261 -18.52 28.34 6.08
N MET A 262 -17.71 29.30 5.62
CA MET A 262 -18.20 30.61 5.17
C MET A 262 -19.08 30.55 3.90
N HIS A 263 -18.95 29.52 3.07
CA HIS A 263 -19.79 29.33 1.87
C HIS A 263 -21.05 28.49 2.09
N ILE A 264 -21.25 27.94 3.29
CA ILE A 264 -22.41 27.10 3.65
C ILE A 264 -23.40 27.85 4.56
N THR A 265 -23.06 29.06 5.02
CA THR A 265 -23.98 29.89 5.82
C THR A 265 -24.65 30.92 4.90
N PRO A 266 -25.97 30.86 4.68
CA PRO A 266 -26.70 31.88 3.91
C PRO A 266 -26.79 33.21 4.66
#